data_AF-U3BCE2-F1
#
_entry.id   AF-U3BCE2-F1
#
_cell.length_a   1.000
_cell.length_b   1.000
_cell.length_c   1.000
_cell.angle_alpha   90.00
_cell.angle_beta   90.00
_cell.angle_gamma   90.00
#
_symmetry.space_group_name_H-M   'P 1'
#
loop_
_entity.id
_entity.type
_entity.pdbx_description
1 polymer ?
#
loop_
_entity_poly.entity_id
_entity_poly.type
_entity_poly.pdbx_seq_one_letter_code
_entity_poly.pdbx_strand_id
1 'polypeptide(L)'
;MIRKYNSNDLDSVLKIWLEASVKAHDFVSADFWESQVESMRNVYIPASEVFVYEIESKIVGFYALYENNLAAIFVFPAFQGQGIGKQL
;
A
#
# COMPACT_ATOMS: atom_id res chain seq x y z
N MET A 1 9.07 -9.11 -7.61
CA MET A 1 9.56 -8.11 -8.60
C MET A 1 8.73 -6.85 -8.50
N ILE A 2 9.34 -5.68 -8.72
CA ILE A 2 8.60 -4.42 -8.79
C ILE A 2 8.04 -4.26 -10.19
N ARG A 3 6.77 -3.86 -10.29
CA ARG A 3 6.14 -3.49 -11.55
C ARG A 3 5.16 -2.34 -11.35
N LYS A 4 4.77 -1.70 -12.45
CA LYS A 4 3.72 -0.68 -12.41
C LYS A 4 2.40 -1.30 -11.94
N TYR A 5 1.68 -0.56 -11.12
CA TYR A 5 0.31 -0.87 -10.70
C TYR A 5 -0.63 -0.95 -11.91
N ASN A 6 -1.62 -1.84 -11.83
CA ASN A 6 -2.80 -1.83 -12.68
C ASN A 6 -4.08 -1.97 -11.84
N SER A 7 -5.25 -1.71 -12.43
CA SER A 7 -6.53 -1.69 -11.71
C SER A 7 -6.88 -2.99 -10.97
N ASN A 8 -6.36 -4.14 -11.40
CA ASN A 8 -6.62 -5.42 -10.73
C ASN A 8 -5.85 -5.54 -9.40
N ASP A 9 -4.86 -4.68 -9.16
CA ASP A 9 -4.08 -4.67 -7.92
C ASP A 9 -4.77 -3.84 -6.81
N LEU A 10 -5.81 -3.06 -7.13
CA LEU A 10 -6.40 -2.04 -6.25
C LEU A 10 -6.78 -2.61 -4.88
N ASP A 11 -7.52 -3.72 -4.86
CA ASP A 11 -7.96 -4.31 -3.61
C ASP A 11 -6.79 -4.85 -2.77
N SER A 12 -5.74 -5.34 -3.42
CA SER A 12 -4.52 -5.78 -2.71
C SER A 12 -3.76 -4.59 -2.12
N VAL A 13 -3.64 -3.49 -2.87
CA VAL A 13 -3.01 -2.24 -2.40
C VAL A 13 -3.76 -1.67 -1.20
N LEU A 14 -5.09 -1.58 -1.28
CA LEU A 14 -5.93 -1.08 -0.18
C LEU A 14 -5.84 -1.98 1.06
N LYS A 15 -5.85 -3.31 0.87
CA LYS A 15 -5.67 -4.27 1.96
C LYS A 15 -4.31 -4.11 2.64
N ILE A 16 -3.23 -3.99 1.86
CA ILE A 16 -1.87 -3.78 2.39
C ILE A 16 -1.82 -2.49 3.19
N TRP A 17 -2.33 -1.39 2.62
CA TRP A 17 -2.37 -0.09 3.29
C TRP A 17 -3.14 -0.16 4.60
N LEU A 18 -4.35 -0.74 4.61
CA LEU A 18 -5.20 -0.81 5.80
C LEU A 18 -4.56 -1.67 6.90
N GLU A 19 -4.18 -2.91 6.59
CA GLU A 19 -3.62 -3.83 7.59
C GLU A 19 -2.28 -3.31 8.15
N ALA A 20 -1.43 -2.73 7.29
CA ALA A 20 -0.18 -2.15 7.75
C ALA A 20 -0.41 -0.88 8.58
N SER A 21 -1.39 -0.04 8.22
CA SER A 21 -1.70 1.19 8.96
C SER A 21 -2.28 0.88 10.34
N VAL A 22 -3.25 -0.03 10.42
CA VAL A 22 -3.85 -0.47 11.69
C VAL A 22 -2.79 -1.08 12.62
N LYS A 23 -1.87 -1.88 12.07
CA LYS A 23 -0.80 -2.50 12.87
C LYS A 23 0.26 -1.51 13.33
N ALA A 24 0.71 -0.61 12.44
CA ALA A 24 1.81 0.31 12.74
C ALA A 24 1.38 1.52 13.57
N HIS A 25 0.09 1.87 13.51
CA HIS A 25 -0.50 3.03 14.18
C HIS A 25 -1.68 2.61 15.06
N ASP A 26 -1.47 1.56 15.87
CA ASP A 26 -2.47 1.02 16.81
C ASP A 26 -2.91 2.02 17.90
N PHE A 27 -2.18 3.12 18.05
CA PHE A 27 -2.56 4.30 18.83
C PHE A 27 -3.72 5.11 18.21
N VAL A 28 -4.07 4.86 16.94
CA VAL A 28 -5.25 5.41 16.25
C VAL A 28 -6.29 4.30 16.09
N SER A 29 -7.56 4.60 16.32
CA SER A 29 -8.65 3.63 16.19
C SER A 29 -8.65 2.96 14.80
N ALA A 30 -8.88 1.64 14.77
CA ALA A 30 -9.07 0.91 13.52
C ALA A 30 -10.21 1.50 12.68
N ASP A 31 -11.32 1.90 13.30
CA ASP A 31 -12.47 2.53 12.63
C ASP A 31 -12.07 3.79 11.84
N PHE A 32 -11.08 4.55 12.33
CA PHE A 32 -10.57 5.70 11.59
C PHE A 32 -9.90 5.26 10.30
N TRP A 33 -9.01 4.26 10.35
CA TRP A 33 -8.34 3.74 9.15
C TRP A 33 -9.33 3.12 8.17
N GLU A 34 -10.30 2.35 8.68
CA GLU A 34 -11.38 1.78 7.86
C GLU A 34 -12.20 2.88 7.16
N SER A 35 -12.49 3.98 7.87
CA SER A 35 -13.20 5.13 7.28
C SER A 35 -12.45 5.79 6.12
N GLN A 36 -11.12 5.64 6.04
CA GLN A 36 -10.28 6.25 5.02
C GLN A 36 -10.10 5.35 3.78
N VAL A 37 -10.59 4.10 3.78
CA VAL A 37 -10.46 3.15 2.65
C VAL A 37 -11.06 3.71 1.37
N GLU A 38 -12.25 4.32 1.43
CA GLU A 38 -12.89 4.91 0.26
C GLU A 38 -12.13 6.12 -0.29
N SER A 39 -11.56 6.95 0.58
CA SER A 39 -10.67 8.06 0.17
C SER A 39 -9.40 7.53 -0.51
N MET A 40 -8.79 6.47 0.02
CA MET A 40 -7.66 5.79 -0.61
C MET A 40 -8.01 5.25 -1.98
N ARG A 41 -9.17 4.58 -2.11
CA ARG A 41 -9.66 4.00 -3.36
C ARG A 41 -9.91 5.05 -4.43
N ASN A 42 -10.62 6.12 -4.07
CA ASN A 42 -11.22 7.04 -5.05
C ASN A 42 -10.39 8.32 -5.27
N VAL A 43 -9.50 8.67 -4.35
CA VAL A 43 -8.74 9.92 -4.39
C VAL A 43 -7.24 9.66 -4.43
N TYR A 44 -6.68 9.01 -3.41
CA TYR A 44 -5.22 8.97 -3.25
C TYR A 44 -4.52 8.02 -4.22
N ILE A 45 -5.02 6.79 -4.40
CA ILE A 45 -4.43 5.85 -5.38
C ILE A 45 -4.58 6.38 -6.81
N PRO A 46 -5.76 6.86 -7.26
CA PRO A 46 -5.91 7.41 -8.61
C PRO A 46 -5.06 8.66 -8.89
N ALA A 47 -4.77 9.47 -7.87
CA ALA A 47 -3.94 10.67 -8.01
C ALA A 47 -2.43 10.40 -8.01
N SER A 48 -2.00 9.16 -7.75
CA SER A 48 -0.59 8.81 -7.56
C SER A 48 -0.05 7.94 -8.69
N GLU A 49 1.25 8.02 -8.96
CA GLU A 49 1.95 6.98 -9.70
C GLU A 49 2.31 5.83 -8.74
N VAL A 50 1.69 4.67 -8.93
CA VAL A 50 1.82 3.53 -8.01
C VAL A 50 2.63 2.39 -8.64
N PHE A 51 3.48 1.78 -7.83
CA PHE A 51 4.23 0.58 -8.16
C PHE A 51 4.02 -0.47 -7.09
N VAL A 52 3.95 -1.73 -7.50
CA VAL A 52 3.67 -2.86 -6.61
C VAL A 52 4.84 -3.84 -6.59
N TYR A 53 5.07 -4.47 -5.44
CA TYR A 53 5.96 -5.61 -5.28
C TYR A 53 5.16 -6.90 -5.37
N GLU A 54 5.46 -7.73 -6.36
CA GLU A 54 4.80 -9.01 -6.59
C GLU A 54 5.71 -10.20 -6.24
N ILE A 55 5.19 -11.18 -5.51
CA ILE A 55 5.79 -12.49 -5.27
C ILE A 55 4.77 -13.54 -5.68
N GLU A 56 5.12 -14.43 -6.62
CA GLU A 56 4.25 -15.53 -7.05
C GLU A 56 2.81 -15.08 -7.37
N SER A 57 2.66 -14.01 -8.16
CA SER A 57 1.36 -13.40 -8.51
C SER A 57 0.58 -12.76 -7.35
N LYS A 58 1.18 -12.66 -6.16
CA LYS A 58 0.62 -11.95 -5.02
C LYS A 58 1.30 -10.60 -4.83
N ILE A 59 0.50 -9.54 -4.72
CA ILE A 59 1.01 -8.23 -4.30
C ILE A 59 1.27 -8.27 -2.79
N VAL A 60 2.50 -7.93 -2.40
CA VAL A 60 2.96 -7.97 -1.00
C VAL A 60 3.52 -6.63 -0.51
N GLY A 61 3.58 -5.63 -1.37
CA GLY A 61 3.95 -4.26 -1.01
C GLY A 61 3.69 -3.31 -2.17
N PHE A 62 3.73 -2.02 -1.90
CA PHE A 62 3.61 -0.98 -2.92
C PHE A 62 4.27 0.32 -2.44
N TYR A 63 4.59 1.19 -3.39
CA TYR A 63 4.84 2.61 -3.12
C TYR A 63 4.04 3.49 -4.08
N ALA A 64 3.76 4.72 -3.65
CA ALA A 64 3.03 5.71 -4.41
C ALA A 64 3.82 7.02 -4.45
N LEU A 65 3.93 7.59 -5.66
CA LEU A 65 4.52 8.88 -5.90
C LEU A 65 3.42 9.91 -6.19
N TYR A 66 3.49 11.06 -5.54
CA TYR A 66 2.67 12.23 -5.86
C TYR A 66 3.62 13.40 -6.16
N GLU A 67 3.54 13.95 -7.38
CA GLU A 67 4.43 15.02 -7.85
C GLU A 67 5.92 14.70 -7.61
N ASN A 68 6.34 13.48 -7.98
CA ASN A 68 7.69 12.95 -7.79
C ASN A 68 8.16 12.80 -6.33
N ASN A 69 7.28 12.99 -5.34
CA ASN A 69 7.56 12.73 -3.93
C ASN A 69 7.01 11.37 -3.50
N LEU A 70 7.76 10.66 -2.66
CA LEU A 70 7.31 9.41 -2.05
C LEU A 70 6.21 9.71 -1.02
N ALA A 71 4.96 9.60 -1.45
CA ALA A 71 3.78 9.89 -0.63
C ALA A 71 3.41 8.72 0.29
N ALA A 72 3.67 7.48 -0.17
CA ALA A 72 3.35 6.27 0.58
C ALA A 72 4.30 5.13 0.21
N ILE A 73 4.67 4.32 1.20
CA ILE A 73 5.37 3.04 1.03
C ILE A 73 4.87 2.06 2.08
N PHE A 74 4.40 0.89 1.64
CA PHE A 74 3.81 -0.11 2.50
C PHE A 74 4.21 -1.52 2.09
N VAL A 75 4.38 -2.40 3.08
CA VAL A 75 4.62 -3.83 2.91
C VAL A 75 3.58 -4.58 3.73
N PHE A 76 2.99 -5.63 3.15
CA PHE A 76 2.01 -6.47 3.82
C PHE A 76 2.60 -7.01 5.14
N PRO A 77 1.87 -6.94 6.27
CA PRO A 77 2.46 -7.24 7.59
C PRO A 77 3.19 -8.58 7.70
N ALA A 78 2.71 -9.62 7.01
CA ALA A 78 3.32 -10.95 7.01
C ALA A 78 4.65 -11.03 6.22
N PHE A 79 4.96 -10.04 5.40
CA PHE A 79 6.17 -9.97 4.55
C PHE A 79 7.15 -8.88 5.01
N GLN A 80 6.85 -8.17 6.10
CA GLN A 80 7.75 -7.19 6.71
C GLN A 80 8.99 -7.88 7.30
N GLY A 81 10.10 -7.15 7.42
CA GLY A 81 11.38 -7.68 7.93
C GLY A 81 12.18 -8.52 6.93
N GLN A 82 11.68 -8.72 5.70
CA GLN A 82 12.32 -9.53 4.65
C GLN A 82 13.10 -8.69 3.62
N GLY A 83 13.34 -7.41 3.90
CA GLY A 83 14.06 -6.49 3.00
C GLY A 83 13.24 -5.95 1.82
N ILE A 84 11.96 -6.32 1.68
CA ILE A 84 11.08 -5.86 0.59
C ILE A 84 10.95 -4.33 0.57
N GLY A 85 10.74 -3.71 1.74
CA GLY A 85 10.62 -2.25 1.85
C GLY A 85 11.90 -1.48 1.50
N LYS A 86 13.07 -2.14 1.45
CA LYS A 86 14.33 -1.56 0.97
C LYS A 86 14.46 -1.67 -0.56
N GLN A 87 13.79 -2.64 -1.16
CA GLN A 87 13.82 -2.84 -2.61
C GLN A 87 12.84 -1.90 -3.32
N LEU A 88 11.70 -1.63 -2.67
CA LEU A 88 10.76 -0.55 -3.03
C LEU A 88 11.42 0.81 -2.86
#